data_AF-A0A9P7KGR3-F1
#
_entry.id   AF-A0A9P7KGR3-F1
#
_cell.length_a   1.000
_cell.length_b   1.000
_cell.length_c   1.000
_cell.angle_alpha   90.00
_cell.angle_beta   90.00
_cell.angle_gamma   90.00
#
_symmetry.space_group_name_H-M   'P 1'
#
loop_
_entity.id
_entity.type
_entity.pdbx_description
1 polymer ?
#
loop_
_entity_poly.entity_id
_entity_poly.type
_entity_poly.pdbx_seq_one_letter_code
_entity_poly.pdbx_strand_id
1 'polypeptide(L)'
;MGKKGDRAAHSRASAFLLQPTLLPKLFNTFAQRYAERPGGYTRIHKLGNRPGDNAPRAILELVDNPRDLRFEITSRAIGWEVLKHKLKSQNLLNIINDGAQGAQEVVDAERNMKFDEAGGVLRAKTRWNLQKVLRYRNQSASAELSEKVGDYVDHLLATPLATRSLHEETKEKNTNDRPPRTKAGQILPGETRPALSLARGALGHRRPPPKGPILSMKTVFGRKYKET
;
A
#
# COMPACT_ATOMS: atom_id res chain seq x y z
N MET A 1 8.32 -26.11 27.42
CA MET A 1 9.68 -26.64 27.71
C MET A 1 10.63 -25.48 27.97
N GLY A 2 10.85 -24.58 27.00
CA GLY A 2 11.73 -23.40 27.17
C GLY A 2 11.51 -22.61 28.47
N LYS A 3 10.26 -22.22 28.76
CA LYS A 3 9.91 -21.51 30.01
C LYS A 3 10.23 -22.24 31.31
N LYS A 4 10.20 -23.57 31.33
CA LYS A 4 10.35 -24.36 32.56
C LYS A 4 11.81 -24.46 33.00
N GLY A 5 12.75 -24.54 32.06
CA GLY A 5 14.19 -24.58 32.38
C GLY A 5 14.72 -25.87 33.03
N ASP A 6 13.87 -26.75 33.55
CA ASP A 6 14.30 -27.98 34.24
C ASP A 6 15.10 -28.95 33.35
N ARG A 7 15.95 -29.79 33.96
CA ARG A 7 16.69 -30.87 33.26
C ARG A 7 15.76 -31.76 32.42
N ALA A 8 14.58 -32.10 32.95
CA ALA A 8 13.57 -32.87 32.24
C ALA A 8 12.96 -32.11 31.05
N ALA A 9 12.88 -30.77 31.12
CA ALA A 9 12.46 -29.95 29.98
C ALA A 9 13.57 -29.86 28.92
N HIS A 10 14.83 -29.81 29.35
CA HIS A 10 16.00 -29.80 28.47
C HIS A 10 16.12 -31.10 27.66
N SER A 11 16.04 -32.25 28.34
CA SER A 11 16.08 -33.56 27.69
C SER A 11 14.93 -33.77 26.69
N ARG A 12 13.72 -33.30 27.02
CA ARG A 12 12.61 -33.33 26.06
C ARG A 12 12.85 -32.40 24.87
N ALA A 13 13.36 -31.19 25.10
CA ALA A 13 13.64 -30.25 24.02
C ALA A 13 14.73 -30.78 23.06
N SER A 14 15.76 -31.44 23.58
CA SER A 14 16.81 -32.05 22.74
C SER A 14 16.31 -33.19 21.87
N ALA A 15 15.22 -33.86 22.27
CA ALA A 15 14.60 -34.90 21.45
C ALA A 15 13.83 -34.33 20.24
N PHE A 16 13.34 -33.09 20.31
CA PHE A 16 12.60 -32.45 19.20
C PHE A 16 13.51 -31.66 18.25
N LEU A 17 14.59 -31.06 18.77
CA LEU A 17 15.47 -30.22 17.98
C LEU A 17 16.51 -31.07 17.25
N LEU A 18 16.53 -30.98 15.92
CA LEU A 18 17.54 -31.64 15.08
C LEU A 18 18.95 -31.07 15.31
N GLN A 19 19.06 -29.80 15.70
CA GLN A 19 20.32 -29.10 15.92
C GLN A 19 20.48 -28.75 17.41
N PRO A 20 21.44 -29.39 18.12
CA PRO A 20 21.69 -29.12 19.54
C PRO A 20 22.12 -27.67 19.81
N THR A 21 22.73 -26.99 18.83
CA THR A 21 23.16 -25.59 18.91
C THR A 21 22.01 -24.60 19.13
N LEU A 22 20.76 -25.01 18.89
CA LEU A 22 19.57 -24.18 19.12
C LEU A 22 19.04 -24.26 20.55
N LEU A 23 19.48 -25.23 21.36
CA LEU A 23 19.04 -25.41 22.74
C LEU A 23 19.31 -24.16 23.61
N PRO A 24 20.52 -23.55 23.59
CA PRO A 24 20.77 -22.32 24.35
C PRO A 24 19.83 -21.18 23.94
N LYS A 25 19.54 -21.06 22.65
CA LYS A 25 18.61 -20.02 22.14
C LYS A 25 17.19 -20.22 22.70
N LEU A 26 16.74 -21.47 22.81
CA LEU A 26 15.43 -21.81 23.36
C LEU A 26 15.28 -21.44 24.84
N PHE A 27 16.27 -21.78 25.66
CA PHE A 27 16.22 -21.58 27.10
C PHE A 27 16.67 -20.18 27.56
N ASN A 28 17.42 -19.45 26.73
CA ASN A 28 17.82 -18.08 27.03
C ASN A 28 16.87 -17.09 26.32
N THR A 29 17.08 -16.89 25.01
CA THR A 29 16.41 -15.80 24.27
C THR A 29 14.89 -15.96 24.18
N PHE A 30 14.39 -17.16 23.87
CA PHE A 30 12.95 -17.38 23.73
C PHE A 30 12.23 -17.51 25.06
N ALA A 31 12.88 -18.09 26.08
CA ALA A 31 12.31 -18.16 27.42
C ALA A 31 12.10 -16.76 28.01
N GLN A 32 13.10 -15.86 27.87
CA GLN A 32 13.00 -14.47 28.30
C GLN A 32 11.93 -13.71 27.52
N ARG A 33 11.96 -13.78 26.18
CA ARG A 33 10.98 -13.10 25.31
C ARG A 33 9.54 -13.44 25.68
N TYR A 34 9.27 -14.70 26.00
CA TYR A 34 7.91 -15.17 26.24
C TYR A 34 7.53 -15.25 27.71
N ALA A 35 8.39 -14.87 28.66
CA ALA A 35 8.21 -15.09 30.09
C ALA A 35 6.79 -14.77 30.58
N GLU A 36 6.27 -13.60 30.22
CA GLU A 36 4.96 -13.08 30.64
C GLU A 36 3.78 -13.57 29.80
N ARG A 37 4.03 -14.12 28.60
CA ARG A 37 2.98 -14.48 27.63
C ARG A 37 2.37 -15.87 27.94
N PRO A 38 1.06 -15.99 28.25
CA PRO A 38 0.43 -17.27 28.59
C PRO A 38 -0.02 -18.04 27.33
N GLY A 39 0.93 -18.50 26.51
CA GLY A 39 0.64 -19.24 25.28
C GLY A 39 0.53 -18.36 24.02
N GLY A 40 0.23 -18.97 22.87
CA GLY A 40 0.15 -18.25 21.60
C GLY A 40 1.49 -17.66 21.13
N TYR A 41 2.54 -18.48 21.15
CA TYR A 41 3.91 -18.08 20.80
C TYR A 41 4.17 -18.01 19.29
N THR A 42 3.30 -18.64 18.50
CA THR A 42 3.37 -18.67 17.05
C THR A 42 2.19 -17.95 16.42
N ARG A 43 2.40 -17.43 15.21
CA ARG A 43 1.36 -16.83 14.38
C ARG A 43 1.44 -17.39 12.96
N ILE A 44 0.28 -17.63 12.36
CA ILE A 44 0.14 -18.14 11.00
C ILE A 44 -0.51 -17.06 10.13
N HIS A 45 0.18 -16.61 9.09
CA HIS A 45 -0.34 -15.68 8.08
C HIS A 45 -0.59 -16.41 6.78
N LYS A 46 -1.82 -16.36 6.23
CA LYS A 46 -2.13 -17.01 4.96
C LYS A 46 -1.47 -16.25 3.79
N LEU A 47 -0.76 -16.95 2.90
CA LEU A 47 0.03 -16.40 1.78
C LEU A 47 -0.50 -16.89 0.42
N GLY A 48 -1.83 -16.92 0.28
CA GLY A 48 -2.51 -17.41 -0.93
C GLY A 48 -2.10 -18.84 -1.31
N ASN A 49 -2.29 -19.19 -2.58
CA ASN A 49 -1.95 -20.51 -3.10
C ASN A 49 -0.61 -20.48 -3.86
N ARG A 50 0.09 -21.60 -3.88
CA ARG A 50 1.35 -21.79 -4.62
C ARG A 50 1.04 -21.89 -6.12
N PRO A 51 1.75 -21.16 -6.99
CA PRO A 51 1.59 -21.29 -8.43
C PRO A 51 2.00 -22.70 -8.89
N GLY A 52 1.24 -23.30 -9.81
CA GLY A 52 1.47 -24.64 -10.34
C GLY A 52 0.52 -25.68 -9.75
N ASP A 53 0.66 -26.00 -8.47
CA ASP A 53 -0.17 -27.02 -7.79
C ASP A 53 -1.37 -26.44 -7.02
N ASN A 54 -1.52 -25.12 -7.00
CA ASN A 54 -2.58 -24.40 -6.29
C ASN A 54 -2.65 -24.74 -4.78
N ALA A 55 -1.55 -25.21 -4.19
CA ALA A 55 -1.54 -25.62 -2.79
C ALA A 55 -1.61 -24.39 -1.85
N PRO A 56 -2.46 -24.40 -0.80
CA PRO A 56 -2.57 -23.28 0.13
C PRO A 56 -1.28 -23.12 0.94
N ARG A 57 -0.78 -21.89 1.04
CA ARG A 57 0.44 -21.54 1.76
C ARG A 57 0.17 -20.64 2.96
N ALA A 58 1.07 -20.70 3.93
CA ALA A 58 1.11 -19.77 5.04
C ALA A 58 2.54 -19.51 5.53
N ILE A 59 2.74 -18.35 6.15
CA ILE A 59 3.95 -17.97 6.87
C ILE A 59 3.72 -18.29 8.34
N LEU A 60 4.57 -19.16 8.90
CA LEU A 60 4.63 -19.41 10.34
C LEU A 60 5.74 -18.55 10.94
N GLU A 61 5.38 -17.72 11.91
CA GLU A 61 6.34 -16.88 12.62
C GLU A 61 6.26 -17.06 14.14
N LEU A 62 7.36 -16.72 14.81
CA LEU A 62 7.41 -16.54 16.26
C LEU A 62 6.98 -15.11 16.59
N VAL A 63 6.06 -14.96 17.54
CA VAL A 63 5.52 -13.64 17.93
C VAL A 63 6.60 -12.79 18.63
N ASP A 64 6.51 -11.46 18.54
CA ASP A 64 7.43 -10.52 19.20
C ASP A 64 8.89 -10.68 18.75
N ASN A 65 9.10 -11.19 17.54
CA ASN A 65 10.42 -11.28 16.94
C ASN A 65 10.82 -9.92 16.33
N PRO A 66 12.13 -9.63 16.14
CA PRO A 66 12.60 -8.36 15.57
C PRO A 66 12.07 -8.05 14.17
N ARG A 67 11.66 -9.07 13.41
CA ARG A 67 11.09 -9.02 12.05
C ARG A 67 9.65 -9.58 12.05
N ASP A 68 8.86 -9.29 13.09
CA ASP A 68 7.47 -9.75 13.21
C ASP A 68 6.62 -9.10 12.09
N LEU A 69 6.05 -9.93 11.22
CA LEU A 69 5.29 -9.46 10.06
C LEU A 69 4.05 -8.68 10.48
N ARG A 70 3.40 -9.07 11.58
CA ARG A 70 2.22 -8.34 12.08
C ARG A 70 2.61 -6.96 12.60
N PHE A 71 3.79 -6.82 13.21
CA PHE A 71 4.33 -5.53 13.65
C PHE A 71 4.51 -4.59 12.47
N GLU A 72 5.15 -5.07 11.40
CA GLU A 72 5.39 -4.32 10.16
C GLU A 72 4.09 -3.95 9.42
N ILE A 73 3.13 -4.86 9.30
CA ILE A 73 1.85 -4.56 8.65
C ILE A 73 1.07 -3.50 9.45
N THR A 74 1.16 -3.56 10.78
CA THR A 74 0.44 -2.64 11.65
C THR A 74 1.06 -1.24 11.59
N SER A 75 2.40 -1.10 11.62
CA SER A 75 3.07 0.19 11.46
C SER A 75 2.75 0.83 10.10
N ARG A 76 2.73 0.05 9.01
CA ARG A 76 2.30 0.53 7.69
C ARG A 76 0.86 1.06 7.68
N ALA A 77 -0.05 0.33 8.31
CA ALA A 77 -1.46 0.73 8.39
C ALA A 77 -1.62 2.03 9.19
N ILE A 78 -0.91 2.16 10.32
CA ILE A 78 -0.89 3.37 11.14
C ILE A 78 -0.33 4.54 10.34
N GLY A 79 0.83 4.38 9.71
CA GLY A 79 1.45 5.44 8.90
C GLY A 79 0.52 5.94 7.80
N TRP A 80 -0.16 5.02 7.11
CA TRP A 80 -1.16 5.40 6.10
C TRP A 80 -2.37 6.14 6.69
N GLU A 81 -2.89 5.72 7.83
CA GLU A 81 -4.03 6.38 8.48
C GLU A 81 -3.64 7.77 9.01
N VAL A 82 -2.49 7.90 9.68
CA VAL A 82 -1.94 9.18 10.15
C VAL A 82 -1.75 10.14 8.97
N LEU A 83 -1.07 9.70 7.90
CA LEU A 83 -0.87 10.50 6.70
C LEU A 83 -2.21 10.92 6.06
N LYS A 84 -3.16 10.00 5.97
CA LYS A 84 -4.50 10.28 5.44
C LYS A 84 -5.24 11.32 6.27
N HIS A 85 -5.09 11.32 7.60
CA HIS A 85 -5.66 12.34 8.48
C HIS A 85 -4.98 13.69 8.29
N LYS A 86 -3.64 13.74 8.22
CA LYS A 86 -2.88 14.97 7.94
C LYS A 86 -3.26 15.60 6.58
N LEU A 87 -3.40 14.79 5.53
CA LEU A 87 -3.81 15.26 4.19
C LEU A 87 -5.21 15.87 4.13
N LYS A 88 -6.08 15.59 5.10
CA LYS A 88 -7.40 16.23 5.19
C LYS A 88 -7.35 17.61 5.84
N SER A 89 -6.41 17.82 6.75
CA SER A 89 -6.30 19.05 7.55
C SER A 89 -5.28 20.04 7.02
N GLN A 90 -4.22 19.56 6.35
CA GLN A 90 -3.06 20.36 5.97
C GLN A 90 -2.73 20.25 4.47
N ASN A 91 -2.03 21.26 3.97
CA ASN A 91 -1.45 21.26 2.63
C ASN A 91 -0.24 20.32 2.54
N LEU A 92 -0.02 19.75 1.35
CA LEU A 92 1.04 18.78 1.11
C LEU A 92 2.45 19.29 1.46
N LEU A 93 2.75 20.56 1.16
CA LEU A 93 4.05 21.16 1.47
C LEU A 93 4.34 21.20 2.98
N ASN A 94 3.33 21.49 3.79
CA ASN A 94 3.47 21.50 5.24
C ASN A 94 3.73 20.08 5.77
N ILE A 95 3.02 19.09 5.22
CA ILE A 95 3.20 17.68 5.59
C ILE A 95 4.61 17.17 5.25
N ILE A 96 5.16 17.60 4.11
CA ILE A 96 6.53 17.25 3.71
C ILE A 96 7.56 17.85 4.68
N ASN A 97 7.35 19.08 5.15
CA ASN A 97 8.25 19.76 6.08
C ASN A 97 8.12 19.24 7.52
N ASP A 98 6.89 18.95 7.97
CA ASP A 98 6.58 18.45 9.31
C ASP A 98 6.94 16.95 9.44
N GLY A 99 6.98 16.22 8.32
CA GLY A 99 7.22 14.78 8.28
C GLY A 99 6.24 13.98 9.16
N ALA A 100 6.73 12.86 9.71
CA ALA A 100 5.97 12.01 10.62
C ALA A 100 5.96 12.47 12.09
N GLN A 101 6.18 13.77 12.36
CA GLN A 101 6.06 14.31 13.72
C GLN A 101 4.67 13.99 14.32
N GLY A 102 4.65 13.56 15.59
CA GLY A 102 3.45 13.18 16.33
C GLY A 102 3.04 11.69 16.25
N ALA A 103 3.79 10.84 15.52
CA ALA A 103 3.47 9.40 15.43
C ALA A 103 3.46 8.70 16.80
N GLN A 104 4.41 9.06 17.68
CA GLN A 104 4.51 8.49 19.02
C GLN A 104 3.29 8.83 19.88
N GLU A 105 2.83 10.09 19.84
CA GLU A 105 1.66 10.55 20.60
C GLU A 105 0.39 9.80 20.17
N VAL A 106 0.21 9.60 18.87
CA VAL A 106 -0.93 8.82 18.34
C VAL A 106 -0.86 7.37 18.82
N VAL A 107 0.32 6.74 18.77
CA VAL A 107 0.50 5.36 19.22
C VAL A 107 0.21 5.21 20.72
N ASP A 108 0.71 6.13 21.54
CA ASP A 108 0.54 6.10 23.00
C ASP A 108 -0.91 6.41 23.41
N ALA A 109 -1.58 7.32 22.72
CA ALA A 109 -3.01 7.60 22.93
C ALA A 109 -3.88 6.38 22.59
N GLU A 110 -3.66 5.78 21.42
CA GLU A 110 -4.45 4.65 20.90
C GLU A 110 -4.17 3.33 21.65
N ARG A 111 -3.00 3.21 22.30
CA ARG A 111 -2.65 2.06 23.14
C ARG A 111 -3.61 1.88 24.32
N ASN A 112 -4.08 2.97 24.91
CA ASN A 112 -4.90 2.96 26.13
C ASN A 112 -6.42 3.09 25.86
N MET A 113 -6.81 3.44 24.64
CA MET A 113 -8.23 3.57 24.26
C MET A 113 -8.97 2.22 24.24
N LYS A 114 -10.27 2.25 24.54
CA LYS A 114 -11.12 1.06 24.38
C LYS A 114 -11.42 0.80 22.90
N PHE A 115 -11.79 -0.45 22.59
CA PHE A 115 -12.08 -0.87 21.21
C PHE A 115 -13.23 -0.09 20.57
N ASP A 116 -14.33 0.13 21.31
CA ASP A 116 -15.53 0.83 20.83
C ASP A 116 -15.52 2.35 21.11
N GLU A 117 -14.42 2.88 21.62
CA GLU A 117 -14.31 4.31 21.94
C GLU A 117 -14.17 5.14 20.66
N ALA A 118 -15.10 6.07 20.46
CA ALA A 118 -15.09 7.00 19.34
C ALA A 118 -14.10 8.14 19.57
N GLY A 119 -13.52 8.68 18.48
CA GLY A 119 -12.65 9.87 18.52
C GLY A 119 -11.15 9.62 18.33
N GLY A 120 -10.72 8.37 18.21
CA GLY A 120 -9.33 8.07 17.85
C GLY A 120 -9.01 8.41 16.39
N VAL A 121 -7.71 8.62 16.13
CA VAL A 121 -7.14 8.84 14.79
C VAL A 121 -7.18 7.53 13.99
N LEU A 122 -7.01 6.40 14.65
CA LEU A 122 -6.94 5.10 14.00
C LEU A 122 -8.32 4.42 13.91
N ARG A 123 -8.50 3.63 12.85
CA ARG A 123 -9.66 2.73 12.73
C ARG A 123 -9.63 1.69 13.84
N ALA A 124 -10.80 1.28 14.33
CA ALA A 124 -10.95 0.30 15.41
C ALA A 124 -10.13 -0.99 15.21
N LYS A 125 -10.06 -1.52 13.97
CA LYS A 125 -9.27 -2.73 13.65
C LYS A 125 -7.75 -2.47 13.68
N THR A 126 -7.31 -1.30 13.24
CA THR A 126 -5.90 -0.89 13.26
C THR A 126 -5.44 -0.67 14.70
N ARG A 127 -6.25 0.04 15.50
CA ARG A 127 -6.08 0.18 16.96
C ARG A 127 -5.99 -1.18 17.65
N TRP A 128 -6.94 -2.07 17.39
CA TRP A 128 -6.92 -3.41 17.97
C TRP A 128 -5.63 -4.17 17.66
N ASN A 129 -5.13 -4.07 16.43
CA ASN A 129 -3.86 -4.70 16.06
C ASN A 129 -2.67 -4.05 16.77
N LEU A 130 -2.61 -2.72 16.85
CA LEU A 130 -1.61 -1.97 17.60
C LEU A 130 -1.55 -2.47 19.05
N GLN A 131 -2.70 -2.52 19.73
CA GLN A 131 -2.79 -2.97 21.11
C GLN A 131 -2.33 -4.42 21.27
N LYS A 132 -2.71 -5.32 20.35
CA LYS A 132 -2.29 -6.72 20.40
C LYS A 132 -0.78 -6.89 20.19
N VAL A 133 -0.20 -6.09 19.31
CA VAL A 133 1.23 -6.13 19.00
C VAL A 133 2.07 -5.57 20.15
N LEU A 134 1.58 -4.53 20.84
CA LEU A 134 2.30 -3.91 21.95
C LEU A 134 2.08 -4.60 23.31
N ARG A 135 1.01 -5.40 23.47
CA ARG A 135 0.57 -5.94 24.78
C ARG A 135 1.65 -6.63 25.61
N TYR A 136 2.55 -7.39 24.98
CA TYR A 136 3.58 -8.19 25.66
C TYR A 136 5.00 -7.80 25.25
N ARG A 137 5.15 -6.65 24.57
CA ARG A 137 6.47 -6.10 24.26
C ARG A 137 6.92 -5.17 25.38
N ASN A 138 8.22 -4.91 25.41
CA ASN A 138 8.85 -3.95 26.32
C ASN A 138 8.36 -2.51 26.05
N GLN A 139 8.63 -1.61 26.99
CA GLN A 139 8.21 -0.21 26.89
C GLN A 139 8.85 0.53 25.70
N SER A 140 10.03 0.10 25.23
CA SER A 140 10.66 0.67 24.02
C SER A 140 9.90 0.35 22.73
N ALA A 141 8.99 -0.63 22.74
CA ALA A 141 8.31 -1.07 21.53
C ALA A 141 7.35 -0.03 20.95
N SER A 142 6.79 0.90 21.74
CA SER A 142 6.01 2.01 21.18
C SER A 142 6.89 2.97 20.41
N ALA A 143 8.10 3.25 20.92
CA ALA A 143 9.10 4.05 20.23
C ALA A 143 9.57 3.39 18.92
N GLU A 144 9.95 2.10 18.97
CA GLU A 144 10.32 1.32 17.77
C GLU A 144 9.19 1.29 16.73
N LEU A 145 7.93 1.20 17.19
CA LEU A 145 6.78 1.23 16.30
C LEU A 145 6.62 2.61 15.67
N SER A 146 6.73 3.68 16.45
CA SER A 146 6.62 5.06 15.96
C SER A 146 7.72 5.43 14.98
N GLU A 147 8.95 4.93 15.19
CA GLU A 147 10.07 5.09 14.27
C GLU A 147 9.73 4.46 12.91
N LYS A 148 9.31 3.19 12.90
CA LYS A 148 8.89 2.52 11.66
C LYS A 148 7.71 3.22 10.99
N VAL A 149 6.74 3.68 11.77
CA VAL A 149 5.61 4.46 11.24
C VAL A 149 6.14 5.70 10.52
N GLY A 150 7.13 6.38 11.09
CA GLY A 150 7.81 7.51 10.47
C GLY A 150 8.47 7.15 9.16
N ASP A 151 9.33 6.12 9.17
CA ASP A 151 10.00 5.62 7.97
C ASP A 151 9.01 5.30 6.84
N TYR A 152 7.87 4.68 7.18
CA TYR A 152 6.83 4.35 6.20
C TYR A 152 6.14 5.59 5.65
N VAL A 153 5.86 6.60 6.47
CA VAL A 153 5.27 7.86 6.03
C VAL A 153 6.24 8.60 5.11
N ASP A 154 7.51 8.68 5.48
CA ASP A 154 8.54 9.34 4.69
C ASP A 154 8.71 8.64 3.34
N HIS A 155 8.73 7.30 3.32
CA HIS A 155 8.72 6.52 2.09
C HIS A 155 7.48 6.80 1.21
N LEU A 156 6.30 6.92 1.82
CA LEU A 156 5.06 7.24 1.10
C LEU A 156 5.06 8.67 0.53
N LEU A 157 5.70 9.63 1.18
CA LEU A 157 5.85 11.00 0.68
C LEU A 157 6.92 11.09 -0.42
N ALA A 158 8.01 10.32 -0.31
CA ALA A 158 9.10 10.29 -1.27
C ALA A 158 8.73 9.58 -2.59
N THR A 159 7.97 8.49 -2.54
CA THR A 159 7.61 7.70 -3.74
C THR A 159 6.86 8.46 -4.84
N PRO A 160 5.81 9.27 -4.59
CA PRO A 160 5.16 10.06 -5.64
C PRO A 160 6.08 11.15 -6.19
N LEU A 161 6.96 11.74 -5.37
CA LEU A 161 7.94 12.72 -5.83
C LEU A 161 8.97 12.08 -6.75
N ALA A 162 9.53 10.93 -6.36
CA ALA A 162 10.50 10.19 -7.15
C ALA A 162 9.87 9.58 -8.43
N THR A 163 8.67 9.02 -8.35
CA THR A 163 7.99 8.47 -9.55
C THR A 163 7.56 9.57 -10.50
N ARG A 164 7.10 10.73 -9.99
CA ARG A 164 6.78 11.90 -10.81
C ARG A 164 8.03 12.51 -11.42
N SER A 165 9.11 12.70 -10.67
CA SER A 165 10.37 13.25 -11.22
C SER A 165 10.98 12.31 -12.25
N LEU A 166 11.01 11.00 -12.00
CA LEU A 166 11.48 10.01 -12.97
C LEU A 166 10.57 9.95 -14.20
N HIS A 167 9.25 10.06 -14.03
CA HIS A 167 8.30 10.11 -15.14
C HIS A 167 8.44 11.41 -15.96
N GLU A 168 8.64 12.55 -15.30
CA GLU A 168 8.89 13.85 -15.95
C GLU A 168 10.26 13.82 -16.66
N GLU A 169 11.33 13.32 -16.05
CA GLU A 169 12.65 13.17 -16.68
C GLU A 169 12.63 12.21 -17.87
N THR A 170 11.92 11.07 -17.76
CA THR A 170 11.78 10.14 -18.89
C THR A 170 10.93 10.74 -20.01
N LYS A 171 9.90 11.53 -19.68
CA LYS A 171 9.09 12.25 -20.67
C LYS A 171 9.87 13.38 -21.37
N GLU A 172 10.74 14.09 -20.65
CA GLU A 172 11.62 15.10 -21.24
C GLU A 172 12.70 14.48 -22.13
N LYS A 173 13.26 13.33 -21.75
CA LYS A 173 14.23 12.58 -22.58
C LYS A 173 13.56 11.91 -23.79
N ASN A 174 12.31 11.47 -23.67
CA ASN A 174 11.52 10.94 -24.79
C ASN A 174 10.65 12.02 -25.44
N THR A 175 11.27 12.98 -26.13
CA THR A 175 10.52 13.89 -27.04
C THR A 175 9.83 13.12 -28.20
N ASN A 176 10.16 11.83 -28.37
CA ASN A 176 9.64 10.93 -29.39
C ASN A 176 8.56 9.93 -28.91
N ASP A 177 8.17 9.90 -27.62
CA ASP A 177 7.08 9.02 -27.12
C ASP A 177 5.69 9.59 -27.45
N ARG A 178 5.42 9.76 -28.74
CA ARG A 178 4.05 9.81 -29.22
C ARG A 178 3.63 8.35 -29.44
N PRO A 179 2.48 7.90 -28.92
CA PRO A 179 1.98 6.57 -29.26
C PRO A 179 1.96 6.44 -30.80
N PRO A 180 2.39 5.30 -31.36
CA PRO A 180 2.48 5.15 -32.81
C PRO A 180 1.10 5.42 -33.42
N ARG A 181 1.01 6.46 -34.26
CA ARG A 181 -0.23 6.74 -34.98
C ARG A 181 -0.41 5.62 -36.00
N THR A 182 -1.48 4.86 -35.88
CA THR A 182 -1.85 3.85 -36.87
C THR A 182 -2.00 4.51 -38.24
N LYS A 183 -1.36 3.96 -39.28
CA LYS A 183 -1.70 4.33 -40.66
C LYS A 183 -3.10 3.82 -40.99
N ALA A 184 -3.78 4.45 -41.96
CA ALA A 184 -5.10 3.98 -42.39
C ALA A 184 -5.01 2.49 -42.79
N GLY A 185 -5.86 1.65 -42.20
CA GLY A 185 -5.86 0.20 -42.41
C GLY A 185 -4.90 -0.64 -41.55
N GLN A 186 -4.07 -0.05 -40.69
CA GLN A 186 -3.15 -0.78 -39.80
C GLN A 186 -3.81 -1.10 -38.44
N ILE A 187 -3.70 -2.34 -37.96
CA ILE A 187 -4.20 -2.82 -36.65
C ILE A 187 -3.03 -2.94 -35.68
N LEU A 188 -3.20 -2.44 -34.44
CA LEU A 188 -2.23 -2.71 -33.37
C LEU A 188 -2.45 -4.10 -32.78
N PRO A 189 -1.39 -4.81 -32.34
CA PRO A 189 -1.54 -6.09 -31.66
C PRO A 189 -2.48 -5.96 -30.44
N GLY A 190 -3.59 -6.72 -30.45
CA GLY A 190 -4.62 -6.69 -29.38
C GLY A 190 -5.80 -5.75 -29.62
N GLU A 191 -5.84 -5.01 -30.73
CA GLU A 191 -6.96 -4.13 -31.07
C GLU A 191 -8.16 -4.92 -31.66
N THR A 192 -9.36 -4.73 -31.11
CA THR A 192 -10.60 -5.45 -31.52
C THR A 192 -11.50 -4.65 -32.48
N ARG A 193 -10.99 -3.55 -33.03
CA ARG A 193 -11.79 -2.64 -33.89
C ARG A 193 -12.04 -3.29 -35.26
N PRO A 194 -13.26 -3.19 -35.82
CA PRO A 194 -13.58 -3.79 -37.11
C PRO A 194 -12.84 -3.10 -38.27
N ALA A 195 -12.49 -3.86 -39.31
CA ALA A 195 -11.76 -3.39 -40.49
C ALA A 195 -12.37 -2.13 -41.15
N LEU A 196 -13.71 -2.02 -41.15
CA LEU A 196 -14.44 -0.86 -41.67
C LEU A 196 -14.12 0.44 -40.88
N SER A 197 -13.94 0.33 -39.56
CA SER A 197 -13.53 1.47 -38.72
C SER A 197 -12.10 1.93 -39.01
N LEU A 198 -11.23 1.03 -39.50
CA LEU A 198 -9.83 1.30 -39.81
C LEU A 198 -9.65 1.88 -41.21
N ALA A 199 -10.48 1.43 -42.16
CA ALA A 199 -10.55 1.96 -43.52
C ALA A 199 -11.12 3.39 -43.59
N ARG A 200 -11.88 3.82 -42.56
CA ARG A 200 -12.44 5.19 -42.51
C ARG A 200 -11.39 6.30 -42.44
N GLY A 201 -10.16 6.03 -41.98
CA GLY A 201 -9.05 6.99 -42.00
C GLY A 201 -9.39 8.41 -41.48
N ALA A 202 -8.63 9.41 -41.93
CA ALA A 202 -8.84 10.82 -41.57
C ALA A 202 -10.02 11.50 -42.32
N LEU A 203 -10.52 10.87 -43.40
CA LEU A 203 -11.58 11.40 -44.27
C LEU A 203 -12.98 10.90 -43.89
N GLY A 204 -13.09 9.80 -43.15
CA GLY A 204 -14.36 9.17 -42.77
C GLY A 204 -14.98 9.69 -41.48
N HIS A 205 -14.34 10.66 -40.80
CA HIS A 205 -14.99 11.37 -39.70
C HIS A 205 -16.05 12.31 -40.26
N ARG A 206 -17.32 12.13 -39.87
CA ARG A 206 -18.35 13.14 -40.09
C ARG A 206 -17.91 14.42 -39.38
N ARG A 207 -17.43 15.40 -40.13
CA ARG A 207 -17.24 16.75 -39.57
C ARG A 207 -18.63 17.28 -39.24
N PRO A 208 -18.86 17.80 -38.02
CA PRO A 208 -20.07 18.56 -37.79
C PRO A 208 -20.11 19.73 -38.80
N PRO A 209 -21.28 20.12 -39.29
CA PRO A 209 -21.38 21.27 -40.18
C PRO A 209 -20.73 22.50 -39.52
N PRO A 210 -20.12 23.40 -40.30
CA PRO A 210 -19.48 24.60 -39.75
C PRO A 210 -20.51 25.37 -38.92
N LYS A 211 -20.12 25.77 -37.70
CA LYS A 211 -20.96 26.66 -36.88
C LYS A 211 -20.89 28.07 -37.45
N GLY A 212 -21.85 28.41 -38.30
CA GLY A 212 -22.02 29.72 -38.92
C GLY A 212 -23.16 29.70 -39.94
N PRO A 213 -23.64 30.88 -40.39
CA PRO A 213 -24.60 30.95 -41.48
C PRO A 213 -24.01 30.26 -42.72
N ILE A 214 -24.70 29.22 -43.21
CA ILE A 214 -24.35 28.56 -44.47
C ILE A 214 -24.49 29.61 -45.57
N LEU A 215 -23.48 29.78 -46.43
CA LEU A 215 -23.51 30.69 -47.59
C LEU A 215 -24.58 30.24 -48.60
N SER A 216 -25.84 30.48 -48.30
CA SER A 216 -26.99 30.38 -49.21
C SER A 216 -27.21 31.72 -49.91
N MET A 217 -27.89 31.72 -51.06
CA MET A 217 -28.30 32.97 -51.73
C MET A 217 -29.03 33.92 -50.78
N LYS A 218 -29.83 33.38 -49.85
CA LYS A 218 -30.59 34.14 -48.83
C LYS A 218 -29.68 34.87 -47.84
N THR A 219 -28.54 34.29 -47.49
CA THR A 219 -27.52 34.84 -46.58
C THR A 219 -26.51 35.77 -47.26
N VAL A 220 -26.21 35.55 -48.55
CA VAL A 220 -25.24 36.37 -49.30
C VAL A 220 -25.89 37.63 -49.86
N PHE A 221 -27.13 37.54 -50.36
CA PHE A 221 -27.77 38.64 -51.09
C PHE A 221 -28.98 39.24 -50.35
N GLY A 222 -29.26 38.78 -49.12
CA GLY A 222 -30.47 39.15 -48.38
C GLY A 222 -31.76 38.65 -49.05
N ARG A 223 -32.91 38.81 -48.39
CA ARG A 223 -34.25 38.39 -48.86
C ARG A 223 -34.74 39.21 -50.08
N LYS A 224 -34.02 39.23 -51.20
CA LYS A 224 -34.41 40.01 -52.39
C LYS A 224 -35.15 39.25 -53.49
N TYR A 225 -35.43 37.96 -53.32
CA TYR A 225 -36.24 37.22 -54.31
C TYR A 225 -37.45 36.56 -53.65
N LYS A 226 -38.63 36.89 -54.20
CA LYS A 226 -39.91 36.24 -53.89
C LYS A 226 -39.91 34.85 -54.52
N GLU A 227 -40.28 33.85 -53.72
CA GLU A 227 -40.55 32.50 -54.20
C GLU A 227 -41.82 32.54 -55.09
N THR A 228 -41.70 32.10 -56.34
CA THR A 228 -42.81 31.88 -57.29
C THR A 228 -43.35 30.48 -57.18
#